data_AF-A0A7Y4ZKX2-F1
#
_entry.id   AF-A0A7Y4ZKX2-F1
#
_cell.length_a   1.000
_cell.length_b   1.000
_cell.length_c   1.000
_cell.angle_alpha   90.00
_cell.angle_beta   90.00
_cell.angle_gamma   90.00
#
_symmetry.space_group_name_H-M   'P 1'
#
loop_
_entity.id
_entity.type
_entity.pdbx_description
1 polymer ?
#
loop_
_entity_poly.entity_id
_entity_poly.type
_entity_poly.pdbx_seq_one_letter_code
_entity_poly.pdbx_strand_id
1 'polypeptide(L)'
;MKRLLLLTALVTFGCGSSEDDAQSTCGTGTLCIAFPADFNGFVKWTSTPGTSDVVADPGVVHAGGPRTVYINKKPAAGAKEFPVGTVIVKEIHTSDDVSQRKVFAMVKRGGNYNASGAVNWEWFELVRFVDGSATIKWRGVGPPSGEAYGGDKNGGCNTCHGAAKANDYVLTKGLSL
;
A
#
# COMPACT_ATOMS: atom_id res chain seq x y z
N MET A 1 -35.77 -51.60 40.17
CA MET A 1 -34.47 -50.91 40.00
C MET A 1 -34.70 -49.70 39.12
N LYS A 2 -34.76 -48.48 39.70
CA LYS A 2 -35.01 -47.22 38.97
C LYS A 2 -33.69 -46.70 38.42
N ARG A 3 -33.53 -46.64 37.09
CA ARG A 3 -32.38 -45.99 36.44
C ARG A 3 -32.72 -44.52 36.20
N LEU A 4 -32.06 -43.65 36.96
CA LEU A 4 -32.09 -42.21 36.82
C LEU A 4 -31.07 -41.82 35.74
N LEU A 5 -31.53 -41.35 34.58
CA LEU A 5 -30.66 -40.69 33.60
C LEU A 5 -30.50 -39.22 34.01
N LEU A 6 -29.30 -38.84 34.42
CA LEU A 6 -28.87 -37.44 34.51
C LEU A 6 -28.56 -36.93 33.09
N LEU A 7 -29.31 -35.94 32.61
CA LEU A 7 -28.93 -35.12 31.46
C LEU A 7 -27.97 -34.02 31.95
N THR A 8 -26.71 -34.10 31.56
CA THR A 8 -25.73 -33.02 31.79
C THR A 8 -25.91 -31.98 30.69
N ALA A 9 -26.45 -30.81 31.03
CA ALA A 9 -26.51 -29.66 30.13
C ALA A 9 -25.12 -29.02 30.02
N LEU A 10 -24.52 -29.11 28.83
CA LEU A 10 -23.26 -28.47 28.49
C LEU A 10 -23.53 -26.99 28.15
N VAL A 11 -23.28 -26.09 29.09
CA VAL A 11 -23.36 -24.64 28.85
C VAL A 11 -22.04 -24.22 28.18
N THR A 12 -22.04 -24.09 26.86
CA THR A 12 -20.93 -23.46 26.15
C THR A 12 -20.95 -21.97 26.43
N PHE A 13 -20.04 -21.50 27.29
CA PHE A 13 -19.68 -20.09 27.37
C PHE A 13 -19.01 -19.70 26.05
N GLY A 14 -19.81 -19.15 25.12
CA GLY A 14 -19.31 -18.43 23.96
C GLY A 14 -18.68 -17.13 24.43
N CYS A 15 -17.38 -17.16 24.69
CA CYS A 15 -16.57 -15.97 24.85
C CYS A 15 -16.43 -15.35 23.45
N GLY A 16 -17.39 -14.51 23.06
CA GLY A 16 -17.31 -13.70 21.86
C GLY A 16 -16.32 -12.58 22.12
N SER A 17 -15.04 -12.84 21.84
CA SER A 17 -14.06 -11.80 21.64
C SER A 17 -14.47 -11.04 20.38
N SER A 18 -15.13 -9.90 20.55
CA SER A 18 -15.20 -8.89 19.50
C SER A 18 -13.80 -8.30 19.37
N GLU A 19 -12.96 -9.00 18.60
CA GLU A 19 -11.78 -8.42 17.99
C GLU A 19 -12.31 -7.38 17.00
N ASP A 20 -12.14 -6.11 17.34
CA ASP A 20 -12.32 -5.00 16.40
C ASP A 20 -11.25 -5.14 15.31
N ASP A 21 -11.48 -6.05 14.38
CA ASP A 21 -10.72 -6.17 13.14
C ASP A 21 -10.94 -4.89 12.36
N ALA A 22 -9.98 -3.96 12.43
CA ALA A 22 -10.00 -2.73 11.66
C ALA A 22 -10.09 -3.09 10.17
N GLN A 23 -11.29 -3.02 9.62
CA GLN A 23 -11.59 -3.45 8.26
C GLN A 23 -11.23 -2.34 7.26
N SER A 24 -10.62 -2.73 6.15
CA SER A 24 -10.35 -1.81 5.03
C SER A 24 -11.61 -1.11 4.57
N THR A 25 -11.51 0.20 4.37
CA THR A 25 -12.58 0.99 3.71
C THR A 25 -12.33 1.16 2.22
N CYS A 26 -11.30 0.52 1.67
CA CYS A 26 -10.93 0.66 0.27
C CYS A 26 -11.94 -0.08 -0.61
N GLY A 27 -12.76 0.68 -1.34
CA GLY A 27 -13.77 0.13 -2.26
C GLY A 27 -15.19 0.67 -2.07
N THR A 28 -15.47 1.44 -1.01
CA THR A 28 -16.86 1.78 -0.62
C THR A 28 -17.21 3.27 -0.63
N GLY A 29 -16.29 4.19 -1.00
CA GLY A 29 -16.66 5.61 -1.03
C GLY A 29 -15.51 6.59 -1.24
N THR A 30 -15.65 7.77 -0.60
CA THR A 30 -14.73 8.92 -0.70
C THR A 30 -13.50 8.81 0.22
N LEU A 31 -13.39 7.70 0.98
CA LEU A 31 -12.29 7.43 1.90
C LEU A 31 -11.81 5.96 1.78
N CYS A 32 -10.50 5.76 1.73
CA CYS A 32 -9.84 4.44 1.73
C CYS A 32 -8.73 4.42 2.78
N ILE A 33 -8.96 3.66 3.86
CA ILE A 33 -7.96 3.32 4.87
C ILE A 33 -7.42 1.94 4.53
N ALA A 34 -6.21 1.87 3.96
CA ALA A 34 -5.60 0.60 3.60
C ALA A 34 -5.00 -0.15 4.82
N PHE A 35 -5.07 -1.47 4.76
CA PHE A 35 -4.52 -2.45 5.70
C PHE A 35 -3.68 -3.49 4.94
N PRO A 36 -2.90 -4.35 5.63
CA PRO A 36 -2.08 -5.38 4.98
C PRO A 36 -2.81 -6.19 3.89
N ALA A 37 -4.08 -6.57 4.15
CA ALA A 37 -4.90 -7.32 3.21
C ALA A 37 -5.09 -6.64 1.84
N ASP A 38 -5.11 -5.30 1.79
CA ASP A 38 -5.26 -4.55 0.52
C ASP A 38 -4.03 -4.64 -0.39
N PHE A 39 -2.90 -5.10 0.13
CA PHE A 39 -1.66 -5.27 -0.63
C PHE A 39 -1.41 -6.74 -1.02
N ASN A 40 -2.17 -7.69 -0.47
CA ASN A 40 -1.93 -9.11 -0.72
C ASN A 40 -2.06 -9.46 -2.21
N GLY A 41 -1.07 -10.18 -2.74
CA GLY A 41 -1.06 -10.62 -4.13
C GLY A 41 -0.90 -9.51 -5.16
N PHE A 42 -0.40 -8.33 -4.78
CA PHE A 42 -0.22 -7.19 -5.71
C PHE A 42 0.56 -7.55 -6.99
N VAL A 43 1.43 -8.55 -6.93
CA VAL A 43 2.21 -9.05 -8.07
C VAL A 43 1.35 -9.63 -9.20
N LYS A 44 0.07 -9.94 -8.94
CA LYS A 44 -0.91 -10.42 -9.92
C LYS A 44 -1.76 -9.30 -10.52
N TRP A 45 -1.65 -8.08 -9.99
CA TRP A 45 -2.41 -6.95 -10.50
C TRP A 45 -1.93 -6.55 -11.89
N THR A 46 -2.67 -5.64 -12.52
CA THR A 46 -2.20 -5.03 -13.76
C THR A 46 -0.86 -4.36 -13.47
N SER A 47 0.18 -4.85 -14.12
CA SER A 47 1.48 -4.19 -14.16
C SER A 47 1.62 -3.51 -15.52
N THR A 48 2.41 -2.45 -15.54
CA THR A 48 2.91 -1.91 -16.81
C THR A 48 4.35 -2.41 -16.96
N PRO A 49 4.71 -3.10 -18.06
CA PRO A 49 6.12 -3.37 -18.33
C PRO A 49 6.82 -2.05 -18.62
N GLY A 50 7.95 -1.79 -17.95
CA GLY A 50 8.96 -0.88 -18.48
C GLY A 50 8.95 0.56 -17.98
N THR A 51 9.27 0.75 -16.70
CA THR A 51 10.45 1.56 -16.36
C THR A 51 11.24 0.93 -15.23
N SER A 52 12.29 0.20 -15.59
CA SER A 52 13.55 0.47 -14.91
C SER A 52 13.84 1.95 -15.21
N ASP A 53 13.59 2.86 -14.27
CA ASP A 53 14.29 4.13 -14.34
C ASP A 53 15.76 3.77 -14.01
N VAL A 54 16.54 3.37 -15.02
CA VAL A 54 17.95 3.74 -15.04
C VAL A 54 17.86 5.23 -15.39
N VAL A 55 17.89 6.11 -14.40
CA VAL A 55 19.15 6.62 -13.86
C VAL A 55 19.07 6.69 -12.33
N ALA A 56 20.02 6.06 -11.65
CA ALA A 56 20.44 6.59 -10.36
C ALA A 56 21.08 7.94 -10.66
N ASP A 57 20.32 9.02 -10.57
CA ASP A 57 20.89 10.36 -10.66
C ASP A 57 21.70 10.58 -9.37
N PRO A 58 23.02 10.82 -9.44
CA PRO A 58 23.85 11.02 -8.25
C PRO A 58 23.36 12.26 -7.50
N GLY A 59 22.62 12.06 -6.41
CA GLY A 59 22.02 13.13 -5.60
C GLY A 59 20.50 13.10 -5.52
N VAL A 60 19.82 12.20 -6.24
CA VAL A 60 18.36 12.02 -6.14
C VAL A 60 18.04 10.77 -5.31
N VAL A 61 17.07 10.92 -4.40
CA VAL A 61 16.51 9.89 -3.49
C VAL A 61 15.76 8.81 -4.28
N HIS A 62 16.47 8.10 -5.13
CA HIS A 62 15.96 6.96 -5.86
C HIS A 62 16.71 5.73 -5.42
N ALA A 63 16.02 4.82 -4.73
CA ALA A 63 16.53 3.46 -4.55
C ALA A 63 16.74 2.87 -5.95
N GLY A 64 18.01 2.75 -6.34
CA GLY A 64 18.40 2.29 -7.66
C GLY A 64 18.01 0.83 -7.91
N GLY A 65 17.92 0.45 -9.19
CA GLY A 65 17.72 -0.93 -9.64
C GLY A 65 16.52 -1.13 -10.58
N PRO A 66 16.42 -2.32 -11.21
CA PRO A 66 15.22 -2.74 -11.91
C PRO A 66 14.02 -2.71 -10.97
N ARG A 67 12.87 -2.27 -11.47
CA ARG A 67 11.65 -2.11 -10.68
C ARG A 67 10.43 -2.48 -11.49
N THR A 68 9.41 -2.94 -10.80
CA THR A 68 8.09 -3.21 -11.38
C THR A 68 7.05 -2.37 -10.63
N VAL A 69 6.12 -1.76 -11.37
CA VAL A 69 5.00 -1.02 -10.79
C VAL A 69 3.67 -1.71 -11.11
N TYR A 70 2.90 -1.95 -10.06
CA TYR A 70 1.62 -2.64 -10.07
C TYR A 70 0.51 -1.67 -9.66
N ILE A 71 -0.67 -1.79 -10.27
CA ILE A 71 -1.84 -0.96 -9.96
C ILE A 71 -3.11 -1.81 -9.87
N ASN A 72 -3.88 -1.64 -8.80
CA ASN A 72 -5.15 -2.37 -8.62
C ASN A 72 -6.30 -1.80 -9.47
N LYS A 73 -6.30 -0.48 -9.70
CA LYS A 73 -7.39 0.27 -10.31
C LYS A 73 -6.85 1.45 -11.11
N LYS A 74 -7.07 1.43 -12.43
CA LYS A 74 -6.73 2.55 -13.32
C LYS A 74 -7.81 3.63 -13.28
N PRO A 75 -7.45 4.90 -13.56
CA PRO A 75 -8.44 5.93 -13.80
C PRO A 75 -9.24 5.60 -15.07
N ALA A 76 -10.48 6.09 -15.13
CA ALA A 76 -11.24 6.07 -16.38
C ALA A 76 -10.59 7.01 -17.41
N ALA A 77 -10.77 6.74 -18.70
CA ALA A 77 -10.23 7.60 -19.74
C ALA A 77 -10.73 9.05 -19.59
N GLY A 78 -9.80 10.02 -19.57
CA GLY A 78 -10.12 11.45 -19.43
C GLY A 78 -10.40 11.90 -17.99
N ALA A 79 -10.24 11.03 -17.00
CA ALA A 79 -10.33 11.41 -15.59
C ALA A 79 -9.31 12.50 -15.25
N LYS A 80 -9.59 13.30 -14.22
CA LYS A 80 -8.68 14.35 -13.73
C LYS A 80 -7.95 13.97 -12.45
N GLU A 81 -8.31 12.83 -11.86
CA GLU A 81 -7.69 12.27 -10.67
C GLU A 81 -7.78 10.74 -10.70
N PHE A 82 -6.87 10.06 -9.99
CA PHE A 82 -7.01 8.64 -9.73
C PHE A 82 -8.16 8.42 -8.75
N PRO A 83 -9.00 7.39 -8.94
CA PRO A 83 -10.09 7.10 -8.02
C PRO A 83 -9.59 6.85 -6.59
N VAL A 84 -10.35 7.28 -5.57
CA VAL A 84 -10.13 6.81 -4.19
C VAL A 84 -10.15 5.28 -4.16
N GLY A 85 -9.22 4.70 -3.40
CA GLY A 85 -8.96 3.26 -3.40
C GLY A 85 -7.95 2.77 -4.44
N THR A 86 -7.41 3.67 -5.27
CA THR A 86 -6.26 3.33 -6.12
C THR A 86 -5.06 3.01 -5.24
N VAL A 87 -4.44 1.86 -5.48
CA VAL A 87 -3.21 1.40 -4.86
C VAL A 87 -2.18 1.19 -5.98
N ILE A 88 -1.03 1.84 -5.83
CA ILE A 88 0.13 1.67 -6.70
C ILE A 88 1.27 1.11 -5.87
N VAL A 89 1.79 -0.05 -6.24
CA VAL A 89 2.92 -0.71 -5.56
C VAL A 89 4.13 -0.69 -6.47
N LYS A 90 5.26 -0.20 -5.96
CA LYS A 90 6.57 -0.22 -6.60
C LYS A 90 7.44 -1.24 -5.88
N GLU A 91 7.85 -2.30 -6.58
CA GLU A 91 8.82 -3.28 -6.10
C GLU A 91 10.16 -3.04 -6.79
N ILE A 92 11.22 -2.88 -6.00
CA ILE A 92 12.59 -2.71 -6.49
C ILE A 92 13.33 -4.03 -6.28
N HIS A 93 13.92 -4.54 -7.36
CA HIS A 93 14.55 -5.86 -7.39
C HIS A 93 15.98 -5.79 -6.82
N THR A 94 16.10 -5.43 -5.54
CA THR A 94 17.39 -5.31 -4.82
C THR A 94 18.02 -6.65 -4.46
N SER A 95 17.27 -7.74 -4.59
CA SER A 95 17.70 -9.11 -4.28
C SER A 95 16.88 -10.13 -5.11
N ASP A 96 17.46 -11.30 -5.35
CA ASP A 96 16.76 -12.47 -5.88
C ASP A 96 15.80 -13.07 -4.83
N ASP A 97 16.13 -12.94 -3.55
CA ASP A 97 15.20 -13.21 -2.47
C ASP A 97 14.14 -12.10 -2.43
N VAL A 98 12.91 -12.47 -2.78
CA VAL A 98 11.76 -11.57 -2.84
C VAL A 98 11.42 -10.93 -1.50
N SER A 99 11.76 -11.57 -0.38
CA SER A 99 11.53 -11.02 0.96
C SER A 99 12.48 -9.88 1.32
N GLN A 100 13.61 -9.80 0.61
CA GLN A 100 14.65 -8.77 0.77
C GLN A 100 14.52 -7.63 -0.25
N ARG A 101 13.49 -7.67 -1.11
CA ARG A 101 13.20 -6.60 -2.06
C ARG A 101 12.58 -5.40 -1.34
N LYS A 102 12.92 -4.20 -1.79
CA LYS A 102 12.27 -2.98 -1.29
C LYS A 102 10.93 -2.80 -1.96
N VAL A 103 9.87 -2.67 -1.17
CA VAL A 103 8.51 -2.47 -1.65
C VAL A 103 7.94 -1.20 -1.06
N PHE A 104 7.50 -0.30 -1.93
CA PHE A 104 6.85 0.94 -1.55
C PHE A 104 5.47 1.00 -2.18
N ALA A 105 4.52 1.66 -1.54
CA ALA A 105 3.21 1.87 -2.12
C ALA A 105 2.69 3.29 -1.88
N MET A 106 1.74 3.68 -2.72
CA MET A 106 0.91 4.86 -2.51
C MET A 106 -0.56 4.49 -2.68
N VAL A 107 -1.40 5.02 -1.79
CA VAL A 107 -2.84 4.78 -1.77
C VAL A 107 -3.57 6.10 -1.89
N LYS A 108 -4.50 6.21 -2.84
CA LYS A 108 -5.44 7.34 -2.94
C LYS A 108 -6.47 7.18 -1.83
N ARG A 109 -6.15 7.71 -0.65
CA ARG A 109 -6.93 7.66 0.58
C ARG A 109 -8.19 8.53 0.52
N GLY A 110 -8.14 9.70 -0.11
CA GLY A 110 -9.24 10.67 -0.02
C GLY A 110 -9.29 11.39 1.34
N GLY A 111 -10.43 11.98 1.67
CA GLY A 111 -10.67 12.64 2.96
C GLY A 111 -9.75 13.83 3.27
N ASN A 112 -9.20 14.50 2.26
CA ASN A 112 -8.22 15.58 2.40
C ASN A 112 -6.94 15.19 3.16
N TYR A 113 -6.61 13.90 3.17
CA TYR A 113 -5.34 13.44 3.74
C TYR A 113 -4.16 14.10 3.02
N ASN A 114 -3.05 14.36 3.72
CA ASN A 114 -1.85 14.96 3.12
C ASN A 114 -2.13 16.30 2.40
N ALA A 115 -2.99 17.14 3.00
CA ALA A 115 -3.48 18.40 2.41
C ALA A 115 -2.37 19.40 2.02
N SER A 116 -1.21 19.36 2.68
CA SER A 116 -0.07 20.22 2.41
C SER A 116 0.95 19.61 1.42
N GLY A 117 0.70 18.41 0.91
CA GLY A 117 1.61 17.68 0.02
C GLY A 117 0.88 17.06 -1.18
N ALA A 118 1.01 15.74 -1.32
CA ALA A 118 0.23 14.97 -2.30
C ALA A 118 -1.19 14.75 -1.77
N VAL A 119 -2.06 15.72 -2.04
CA VAL A 119 -3.44 15.75 -1.52
C VAL A 119 -4.16 14.44 -1.84
N ASN A 120 -4.81 13.88 -0.82
CA ASN A 120 -5.52 12.60 -0.81
C ASN A 120 -4.64 11.35 -0.94
N TRP A 121 -3.32 11.46 -0.93
CA TRP A 121 -2.40 10.32 -1.03
C TRP A 121 -1.68 10.02 0.28
N GLU A 122 -1.56 8.73 0.59
CA GLU A 122 -0.78 8.20 1.70
C GLU A 122 0.33 7.28 1.18
N TRP A 123 1.50 7.36 1.81
CA TRP A 123 2.71 6.61 1.44
C TRP A 123 2.92 5.43 2.37
N PHE A 124 3.54 4.36 1.85
CA PHE A 124 3.79 3.12 2.58
C PHE A 124 5.16 2.54 2.21
N GLU A 125 5.81 1.91 3.17
CA GLU A 125 6.80 0.85 2.92
C GLU A 125 6.19 -0.47 3.38
N LEU A 126 6.36 -1.50 2.55
CA LEU A 126 5.82 -2.83 2.77
C LEU A 126 6.95 -3.84 2.96
N VAL A 127 6.69 -4.85 3.79
CA VAL A 127 7.47 -6.09 3.79
C VAL A 127 6.66 -7.12 3.02
N ARG A 128 7.26 -7.66 1.96
CA ARG A 128 6.66 -8.73 1.16
C ARG A 128 7.13 -10.08 1.67
N PHE A 129 6.20 -11.03 1.75
CA PHE A 129 6.50 -12.43 2.06
C PHE A 129 6.50 -13.31 0.81
N VAL A 130 7.17 -14.46 0.91
CA VAL A 130 7.32 -15.44 -0.18
C VAL A 130 5.99 -16.02 -0.64
N ASP A 131 5.00 -16.10 0.26
CA ASP A 131 3.64 -16.57 -0.05
C ASP A 131 2.80 -15.53 -0.82
N GLY A 132 3.35 -14.34 -1.07
CA GLY A 132 2.68 -13.25 -1.78
C GLY A 132 1.84 -12.34 -0.89
N SER A 133 1.81 -12.58 0.43
CA SER A 133 1.27 -11.62 1.39
C SER A 133 2.23 -10.45 1.59
N ALA A 134 1.71 -9.35 2.12
CA ALA A 134 2.50 -8.20 2.51
C ALA A 134 2.02 -7.65 3.86
N THR A 135 2.94 -7.08 4.63
CA THR A 135 2.63 -6.28 5.82
C THR A 135 3.13 -4.85 5.66
N ILE A 136 2.56 -3.93 6.43
CA ILE A 136 2.94 -2.52 6.44
C ILE A 136 4.09 -2.35 7.42
N LYS A 137 5.26 -1.95 6.92
CA LYS A 137 6.38 -1.54 7.77
C LYS A 137 6.12 -0.16 8.37
N TRP A 138 5.73 0.78 7.52
CA TRP A 138 5.26 2.10 7.94
C TRP A 138 4.29 2.67 6.91
N ARG A 139 3.49 3.65 7.35
CA ARG A 139 2.57 4.43 6.51
C ARG A 139 2.50 5.88 6.98
N GLY A 140 2.16 6.81 6.08
CA GLY A 140 1.88 8.19 6.45
C GLY A 140 2.07 9.21 5.34
N VAL A 141 2.24 10.49 5.71
CA VAL A 141 2.65 11.57 4.79
C VAL A 141 4.15 11.55 4.45
N GLY A 142 4.89 10.64 5.08
CA GLY A 142 6.30 10.33 4.88
C GLY A 142 6.75 9.23 5.86
N PRO A 143 8.01 8.76 5.78
CA PRO A 143 8.56 7.83 6.76
C PRO A 143 8.56 8.47 8.16
N PRO A 144 8.21 7.72 9.23
CA PRO A 144 8.30 8.20 10.60
C PRO A 144 9.77 8.35 11.05
N SER A 145 9.99 8.97 12.21
CA SER A 145 11.34 9.12 12.79
C SER A 145 12.02 7.75 12.96
N GLY A 146 13.26 7.63 12.47
CA GLY A 146 14.03 6.38 12.48
C GLY A 146 13.83 5.52 11.22
N GLU A 147 12.83 5.81 10.39
CA GLU A 147 12.62 5.17 9.09
C GLU A 147 13.12 6.06 7.94
N ALA A 148 13.26 5.48 6.74
CA ALA A 148 13.72 6.20 5.56
C ALA A 148 13.13 5.62 4.27
N TYR A 149 12.82 6.48 3.31
CA TYR A 149 12.45 6.03 1.96
C TYR A 149 13.71 5.78 1.14
N GLY A 150 14.04 4.51 0.89
CA GLY A 150 15.23 4.17 0.10
C GLY A 150 16.56 4.67 0.70
N GLY A 151 16.59 5.06 1.99
CA GLY A 151 17.74 5.66 2.67
C GLY A 151 17.62 7.17 2.93
N ASP A 152 16.60 7.85 2.40
CA ASP A 152 16.32 9.25 2.73
C ASP A 152 15.42 9.41 3.96
N LYS A 153 15.99 10.04 4.98
CA LYS A 153 15.40 10.29 6.29
C LYS A 153 14.46 11.50 6.28
N ASN A 154 14.58 12.37 5.28
CA ASN A 154 13.77 13.59 5.16
C ASN A 154 12.45 13.34 4.42
N GLY A 155 12.21 12.13 3.93
CA GLY A 155 10.92 11.75 3.38
C GLY A 155 10.52 12.53 2.13
N GLY A 156 11.38 12.55 1.10
CA GLY A 156 11.16 13.26 -0.16
C GLY A 156 9.94 12.83 -1.02
N CYS A 157 9.00 12.05 -0.48
CA CYS A 157 7.81 11.59 -1.18
C CYS A 157 6.98 12.78 -1.69
N ASN A 158 6.57 13.69 -0.80
CA ASN A 158 5.78 14.86 -1.17
C ASN A 158 6.53 15.84 -2.08
N THR A 159 7.82 16.05 -1.85
CA THR A 159 8.63 16.97 -2.66
C THR A 159 8.74 16.46 -4.11
N CYS A 160 9.08 15.18 -4.30
CA CYS A 160 9.22 14.64 -5.64
C CYS A 160 7.84 14.50 -6.32
N HIS A 161 6.89 13.85 -5.65
CA HIS A 161 5.55 13.62 -6.22
C HIS A 161 4.76 14.92 -6.42
N GLY A 162 5.08 15.99 -5.68
CA GLY A 162 4.53 17.32 -5.89
C GLY A 162 4.78 17.88 -7.30
N ALA A 163 5.91 17.51 -7.93
CA ALA A 163 6.21 17.88 -9.31
C ALA A 163 5.24 17.24 -10.33
N ALA A 164 4.52 16.19 -9.93
CA ALA A 164 3.56 15.46 -10.76
C ALA A 164 2.11 15.83 -10.45
N LYS A 165 1.85 16.99 -9.84
CA LYS A 165 0.48 17.42 -9.47
C LYS A 165 -0.50 17.36 -10.65
N ALA A 166 -0.05 17.66 -11.87
CA ALA A 166 -0.87 17.56 -13.08
C ALA A 166 -1.32 16.12 -13.43
N ASN A 167 -0.59 15.12 -12.93
CA ASN A 167 -0.93 13.70 -13.03
C ASN A 167 -1.37 13.13 -11.67
N ASP A 168 -2.03 13.96 -10.86
CA ASP A 168 -2.50 13.62 -9.52
C ASP A 168 -1.40 12.94 -8.67
N TYR A 169 -0.23 13.57 -8.66
CA TYR A 169 0.94 13.17 -7.87
C TYR A 169 1.54 11.80 -8.24
N VAL A 170 1.11 11.15 -9.32
CA VAL A 170 1.67 9.87 -9.76
C VAL A 170 2.88 10.11 -10.68
N LEU A 171 4.07 9.74 -10.17
CA LEU A 171 5.34 9.71 -10.91
C LEU A 171 5.64 8.28 -11.37
N THR A 172 4.89 7.78 -12.35
CA THR A 172 5.17 6.48 -12.94
C THR A 172 4.87 6.54 -14.44
N LYS A 173 5.86 6.22 -15.26
CA LYS A 173 5.66 6.15 -16.71
C LYS A 173 4.60 5.11 -17.04
N GLY A 174 3.69 5.43 -17.96
CA GLY A 174 2.60 4.53 -18.35
C GLY A 174 1.40 4.54 -17.40
N LEU A 175 1.46 5.29 -16.29
CA LEU A 175 0.30 5.59 -15.44
C LEU A 175 -0.01 7.08 -15.54
N SER A 176 -0.85 7.45 -16.51
CA SER A 176 -1.30 8.83 -16.71
C SER A 176 -2.83 8.94 -16.68
N LEU A 177 -3.30 10.13 -16.29
CA LEU A 177 -4.69 10.57 -16.47
C LEU A 177 -5.04 10.81 -17.94
#